data_AF-A0A919XKW4-F1
#
_entry.id   AF-A0A919XKW4-F1
#
_cell.length_a   1.000
_cell.length_b   1.000
_cell.length_c   1.000
_cell.angle_alpha   90.00
_cell.angle_beta   90.00
_cell.angle_gamma   90.00
#
_symmetry.space_group_name_H-M   'P 1'
#
loop_
_entity.id
_entity.type
_entity.pdbx_description
1 polymer ?
#
loop_
_entity_poly.entity_id
_entity_poly.type
_entity_poly.pdbx_seq_one_letter_code
_entity_poly.pdbx_strand_id
1 'polypeptide(L)'
;MREGRHERTGRHGHMEHREGRSHGHEDKKTRFHSAQTFRRGRAVAFLEKLNVKRSTLASQLEQPEYESIKQVISGELKATDAIIQEFIHTFELFEVFTESEEKEEKPDGEEKKDDKN
;
A
#
# COMPACT_ATOMS: atom_id res chain seq x y z
N MET A 1 -7.05 61.01 43.67
CA MET A 1 -5.79 61.39 42.99
C MET A 1 -5.39 60.19 42.13
N ARG A 2 -5.30 60.19 40.81
CA ARG A 2 -5.22 61.21 39.75
C ARG A 2 -5.60 60.51 38.44
N GLU A 3 -6.45 61.14 37.62
CA GLU A 3 -6.76 60.73 36.25
C GLU A 3 -5.55 60.94 35.33
N GLY A 4 -5.48 60.20 34.22
CA GLY A 4 -4.51 60.43 33.15
C GLY A 4 -4.87 59.69 31.86
N ARG A 5 -5.82 60.24 31.10
CA ARG A 5 -6.04 59.92 29.68
C ARG A 5 -4.82 60.34 28.84
N HIS A 6 -4.44 59.53 27.86
CA HIS A 6 -3.76 60.01 26.66
C HIS A 6 -4.51 59.48 25.44
N GLU A 7 -5.08 60.41 24.68
CA GLU A 7 -5.78 60.16 23.43
C GLU A 7 -5.19 61.11 22.36
N ARG A 8 -4.99 60.57 21.15
CA ARG A 8 -4.81 61.24 19.83
C ARG A 8 -3.45 61.93 19.61
N THR A 9 -2.82 61.97 18.44
CA THR A 9 -3.16 62.00 16.99
C THR A 9 -1.86 61.63 16.24
N GLY A 10 -1.76 60.76 15.24
CA GLY A 10 -2.36 60.84 13.89
C GLY A 10 -1.32 61.31 12.85
N ARG A 11 -0.89 60.45 11.90
CA ARG A 11 -0.54 60.86 10.52
C ARG A 11 -0.34 59.67 9.54
N HIS A 12 -1.16 59.66 8.49
CA HIS A 12 -0.92 59.29 7.08
C HIS A 12 0.51 58.82 6.73
N GLY A 13 0.77 57.82 5.88
CA GLY A 13 -0.02 57.14 4.85
C GLY A 13 0.94 56.80 3.70
N HIS A 14 0.98 55.55 3.25
CA HIS A 14 1.37 55.23 1.87
C HIS A 14 0.66 53.95 1.45
N MET A 15 -0.32 54.18 0.59
CA MET A 15 -1.05 53.22 -0.21
C MET A 15 -0.10 52.62 -1.25
N GLU A 16 -0.48 51.47 -1.77
CA GLU A 16 -0.28 51.08 -3.18
C GLU A 16 0.97 50.30 -3.64
N HIS A 17 0.61 49.17 -4.28
CA HIS A 17 1.34 48.33 -5.24
C HIS A 17 2.38 47.32 -4.73
N ARG A 18 1.86 46.15 -4.35
CA ARG A 18 2.17 44.96 -5.17
C ARG A 18 0.97 44.04 -5.30
N GLU A 19 0.23 44.28 -6.38
CA GLU A 19 -0.64 43.31 -7.01
C GLU A 19 0.09 41.98 -7.24
N GLY A 20 -0.67 40.91 -7.16
CA GLY A 20 -0.33 39.66 -7.83
C GLY A 20 0.70 38.83 -7.09
N ARG A 21 0.22 37.92 -6.25
CA ARG A 21 0.08 36.50 -6.65
C ARG A 21 -0.46 35.71 -5.47
N SER A 22 -1.78 35.63 -5.42
CA SER A 22 -2.44 34.43 -4.90
C SER A 22 -1.92 33.24 -5.73
N HIS A 23 -0.90 32.54 -5.23
CA HIS A 23 -0.45 31.24 -5.75
C HIS A 23 -0.50 30.22 -4.61
N GLY A 24 -1.60 30.23 -3.86
CA GLY A 24 -1.86 29.31 -2.76
C GLY A 24 -2.64 28.05 -3.15
N HIS A 25 -2.56 27.59 -4.41
CA HIS A 25 -3.52 26.57 -4.87
C HIS A 25 -3.10 25.57 -5.96
N GLU A 26 -1.80 25.27 -6.16
CA GLU A 26 -1.39 24.19 -7.08
C GLU A 26 -0.55 23.05 -6.46
N ASP A 27 0.18 23.27 -5.36
CA ASP A 27 1.02 22.23 -4.72
C ASP A 27 0.26 21.18 -3.89
N LYS A 28 -1.06 21.30 -3.81
CA LYS A 28 -1.90 20.33 -3.11
C LYS A 28 -2.07 19.06 -3.96
N LYS A 29 -2.35 19.20 -5.27
CA LYS A 29 -2.68 18.06 -6.13
C LYS A 29 -1.51 17.07 -6.28
N THR A 30 -0.28 17.55 -6.43
CA THR A 30 0.93 16.70 -6.58
C THR A 30 1.26 15.93 -5.29
N ARG A 31 1.07 16.54 -4.13
CA ARG A 31 1.25 15.88 -2.81
C ARG A 31 0.20 14.78 -2.55
N PHE A 32 -1.04 14.98 -3.00
CA PHE A 32 -2.08 13.95 -2.85
C PHE A 32 -1.82 12.72 -3.74
N HIS A 33 -1.37 12.91 -4.99
CA HIS A 33 -1.09 11.80 -5.91
C HIS A 33 0.15 10.99 -5.47
N SER A 34 1.22 11.66 -5.02
CA SER A 34 2.41 10.97 -4.49
C SER A 34 2.15 10.20 -3.19
N ALA A 35 1.28 10.73 -2.31
CA ALA A 35 0.85 10.00 -1.12
C ALA A 35 0.01 8.76 -1.49
N GLN A 36 -0.83 8.85 -2.54
CA GLN A 36 -1.65 7.73 -3.02
C GLN A 36 -0.78 6.61 -3.62
N THR A 37 0.22 6.94 -4.44
CA THR A 37 1.15 5.94 -5.01
C THR A 37 2.01 5.28 -3.95
N PHE A 38 2.48 6.04 -2.94
CA PHE A 38 3.21 5.46 -1.81
C PHE A 38 2.35 4.47 -1.01
N ARG A 39 1.09 4.84 -0.70
CA ARG A 39 0.16 3.95 0.01
C ARG A 39 -0.13 2.69 -0.80
N ARG A 40 -0.40 2.81 -2.10
CA ARG A 40 -0.59 1.66 -3.00
C ARG A 40 0.64 0.76 -3.01
N GLY A 41 1.84 1.33 -3.19
CA GLY A 41 3.08 0.56 -3.20
C GLY A 41 3.34 -0.18 -1.89
N ARG A 42 3.03 0.44 -0.73
CA ARG A 42 3.11 -0.23 0.58
C ARG A 42 2.07 -1.34 0.74
N ALA A 43 0.87 -1.15 0.20
CA ALA A 43 -0.17 -2.16 0.24
C ALA A 43 0.22 -3.39 -0.60
N VAL A 44 0.73 -3.18 -1.81
CA VAL A 44 1.26 -4.27 -2.67
C VAL A 44 2.40 -5.03 -1.97
N ALA A 45 3.39 -4.33 -1.43
CA ALA A 45 4.48 -4.98 -0.71
C ALA A 45 4.03 -5.74 0.55
N PHE A 46 2.91 -5.34 1.16
CA PHE A 46 2.32 -6.10 2.27
C PHE A 46 1.56 -7.34 1.78
N LEU A 47 0.82 -7.22 0.68
CA LEU A 47 0.15 -8.35 0.03
C LEU A 47 1.15 -9.43 -0.40
N GLU A 48 2.30 -9.04 -0.97
CA GLU A 48 3.40 -9.96 -1.30
C GLU A 48 3.87 -10.76 -0.07
N LYS A 49 4.01 -10.11 1.09
CA LYS A 49 4.38 -10.79 2.33
C LYS A 49 3.33 -11.79 2.79
N LEU A 50 2.04 -11.46 2.64
CA LEU A 50 0.95 -12.38 2.95
C LEU A 50 0.99 -13.61 2.02
N ASN A 51 1.26 -13.42 0.73
CA ASN A 51 1.41 -14.51 -0.23
C ASN A 51 2.59 -15.42 0.10
N VAL A 52 3.73 -14.87 0.50
CA VAL A 52 4.88 -15.67 1.00
C VAL A 52 4.48 -16.50 2.22
N LYS A 53 3.76 -15.90 3.18
CA LYS A 53 3.26 -16.61 4.36
C LYS A 53 2.30 -17.74 3.97
N ARG A 54 1.35 -17.45 3.08
CA ARG A 54 0.39 -18.42 2.54
C ARG A 54 1.11 -19.62 1.91
N SER A 55 2.06 -19.37 1.01
CA SER A 55 2.85 -20.40 0.35
C SER A 55 3.62 -21.25 1.38
N THR A 56 4.24 -20.60 2.38
CA THR A 56 4.96 -21.30 3.45
C THR A 56 4.03 -22.24 4.23
N LEU A 57 2.85 -21.78 4.63
CA LEU A 57 1.87 -22.59 5.36
C LEU A 57 1.35 -23.76 4.50
N ALA A 58 1.13 -23.53 3.20
CA ALA A 58 0.75 -24.58 2.26
C ALA A 58 1.83 -25.66 2.16
N SER A 59 3.10 -25.28 1.98
CA SER A 59 4.22 -26.24 1.94
C SER A 59 4.39 -27.00 3.26
N GLN A 60 4.10 -26.38 4.41
CA GLN A 60 4.13 -27.07 5.70
C GLN A 60 3.06 -28.17 5.80
N LEU A 61 1.88 -27.99 5.20
CA LEU A 61 0.82 -29.01 5.21
C LEU A 61 1.22 -30.29 4.47
N GLU A 62 2.15 -30.21 3.53
CA GLU A 62 2.66 -31.35 2.76
C GLU A 62 3.75 -32.13 3.52
N GLN A 63 4.35 -31.54 4.55
CA GLN A 63 5.47 -32.16 5.28
C GLN A 63 4.97 -33.05 6.43
N PRO A 64 5.46 -34.29 6.54
CA PRO A 64 5.01 -35.24 7.58
C PRO A 64 5.41 -34.80 9.00
N GLU A 65 6.45 -33.97 9.13
CA GLU A 65 6.93 -33.43 10.39
C GLU A 65 5.87 -32.60 11.13
N TYR A 66 4.90 -32.04 10.40
CA TYR A 66 3.84 -31.21 10.96
C TYR A 66 2.50 -31.94 11.17
N GLU A 67 2.44 -33.27 11.00
CA GLU A 67 1.19 -34.05 11.11
C GLU A 67 0.42 -33.75 12.41
N SER A 68 1.14 -33.70 13.53
CA SER A 68 0.57 -33.45 14.86
C SER A 68 -0.09 -32.06 15.01
N ILE A 69 0.27 -31.10 14.17
CA ILE A 69 -0.22 -29.72 14.19
C ILE A 69 -0.93 -29.30 12.89
N LYS A 70 -1.20 -30.23 11.97
CA LYS A 70 -1.84 -29.92 10.67
C LYS A 70 -3.12 -29.13 10.78
N GLN A 71 -3.96 -29.41 11.78
CA GLN A 71 -5.20 -28.67 12.02
C GLN A 71 -4.95 -27.19 12.35
N VAL A 72 -3.90 -26.89 13.12
CA VAL A 72 -3.52 -25.52 13.46
C VAL A 72 -3.02 -24.79 12.22
N ILE A 73 -2.11 -25.41 11.46
CA ILE A 73 -1.56 -24.84 10.22
C ILE A 73 -2.68 -24.60 9.20
N SER A 74 -3.62 -25.54 9.08
CA SER A 74 -4.80 -25.40 8.20
C SER A 74 -5.68 -24.23 8.61
N GLY A 75 -5.87 -24.02 9.92
CA GLY A 75 -6.60 -22.86 10.44
C GLY A 75 -5.88 -21.55 10.15
N GLU A 76 -4.56 -21.50 10.35
CA GLU A 76 -3.75 -20.32 10.06
C GLU A 76 -3.70 -19.98 8.56
N LEU A 77 -3.63 -20.99 7.70
CA LEU A 77 -3.70 -20.82 6.24
C LEU A 77 -5.03 -20.17 5.85
N LYS A 78 -6.16 -20.72 6.32
CA LYS A 78 -7.49 -20.14 6.08
C LYS A 78 -7.62 -18.72 6.59
N ALA A 79 -7.08 -18.41 7.76
CA ALA A 79 -7.09 -17.06 8.30
C ALA A 79 -6.25 -16.10 7.43
N THR A 80 -5.10 -16.57 6.94
CA THR A 80 -4.24 -15.80 6.04
C THR A 80 -4.94 -15.53 4.70
N ASP A 81 -5.60 -16.54 4.12
CA ASP A 81 -6.41 -16.39 2.90
C ASP A 81 -7.53 -15.35 3.07
N ALA A 82 -8.26 -15.40 4.19
CA ALA A 82 -9.31 -14.43 4.49
C ALA A 82 -8.76 -13.00 4.58
N ILE A 83 -7.62 -12.80 5.28
CA ILE A 83 -6.95 -11.51 5.38
C ILE A 83 -6.51 -11.01 3.99
N ILE A 84 -5.97 -11.89 3.14
CA ILE A 84 -5.59 -11.53 1.78
C ILE A 84 -6.80 -11.00 1.00
N GLN A 85 -7.92 -11.71 1.03
CA GLN A 85 -9.15 -11.31 0.33
C GLN A 85 -9.69 -9.97 0.83
N GLU A 86 -9.80 -9.80 2.16
CA GLU A 86 -10.22 -8.55 2.77
C GLU A 86 -9.28 -7.39 2.43
N PHE A 87 -7.97 -7.64 2.41
CA PHE A 87 -6.96 -6.64 2.10
C PHE A 87 -7.03 -6.19 0.64
N ILE A 88 -7.17 -7.12 -0.31
CA ILE A 88 -7.33 -6.80 -1.73
C ILE A 88 -8.58 -5.95 -1.94
N HIS A 89 -9.70 -6.33 -1.31
CA HIS A 89 -10.95 -5.58 -1.41
C HIS A 89 -10.81 -4.17 -0.81
N THR A 90 -10.19 -4.06 0.36
CA THR A 90 -10.01 -2.78 1.09
C THR A 90 -9.11 -1.80 0.32
N PHE A 91 -8.11 -2.30 -0.40
CA PHE A 91 -7.14 -1.48 -1.13
C PHE A 91 -7.35 -1.48 -2.65
N GLU A 92 -8.43 -2.09 -3.13
CA GLU A 92 -8.79 -2.20 -4.56
C GLU A 92 -7.66 -2.77 -5.44
N LEU A 93 -6.93 -3.78 -4.93
CA LEU A 93 -5.70 -4.30 -5.56
C LEU A 93 -5.94 -5.44 -6.57
N PHE A 94 -7.12 -5.53 -7.18
CA PHE A 94 -7.52 -6.66 -8.02
C PHE A 94 -6.56 -6.93 -9.20
N GLU A 95 -6.02 -5.87 -9.82
CA GLU A 95 -5.05 -5.97 -10.93
C GLU A 95 -3.79 -6.76 -10.55
N VAL A 96 -3.30 -6.57 -9.32
CA VAL A 96 -2.07 -7.22 -8.85
C VAL A 96 -2.33 -8.67 -8.44
N PHE A 97 -3.53 -8.95 -7.95
CA PHE A 97 -3.93 -10.29 -7.56
C PHE A 97 -4.04 -11.22 -8.77
N THR A 98 -4.70 -10.78 -9.84
CA THR A 98 -4.84 -11.57 -11.08
C THR A 98 -3.50 -11.89 -11.74
N GLU A 99 -2.57 -10.94 -11.77
CA GLU A 99 -1.20 -11.16 -12.28
C GLU A 99 -0.37 -12.14 -11.43
N SER A 100 -0.73 -12.30 -10.15
CA SER A 100 -0.03 -13.21 -9.23
C SER A 100 -0.50 -14.66 -9.41
N GLU A 101 -1.80 -14.88 -9.64
CA GLU A 101 -2.35 -16.23 -9.91
C GLU A 101 -1.91 -16.76 -11.29
N GLU A 102 -1.85 -15.91 -12.32
CA GLU A 102 -1.41 -16.32 -13.67
C GLU A 102 0.06 -16.75 -13.75
N LYS A 103 0.91 -16.35 -12.78
CA LYS A 103 2.32 -16.76 -12.74
C LYS A 103 2.54 -18.17 -12.21
N GLU A 104 1.58 -18.75 -11.49
CA GLU A 104 1.68 -20.12 -10.96
C GLU A 104 1.24 -21.19 -11.99
N GLU A 105 0.61 -20.82 -13.11
CA GLU A 105 0.07 -21.76 -14.13
C GLU A 105 0.97 -21.99 -15.37
N LYS A 106 2.29 -21.80 -15.29
CA LYS A 106 3.18 -22.31 -16.36
C LYS A 106 3.78 -23.66 -15.96
N PRO A 107 3.24 -24.79 -16.47
CA PRO A 107 3.92 -26.07 -16.33
C PRO A 107 5.20 -26.03 -17.19
N ASP A 108 6.35 -26.14 -16.53
CA ASP A 108 7.62 -26.41 -17.17
C ASP A 108 7.68 -27.91 -17.55
N GLY A 109 7.17 -28.21 -18.74
CA GLY A 109 7.40 -29.44 -19.49
C GLY A 109 7.33 -29.06 -20.96
N GLU A 110 8.20 -29.49 -21.87
CA GLU A 110 9.02 -30.69 -21.94
C GLU A 110 9.92 -30.50 -23.19
N GLU A 111 11.16 -31.01 -23.20
CA GLU A 111 11.66 -31.79 -24.35
C GLU A 111 12.98 -32.47 -23.98
N LYS A 112 12.89 -33.76 -23.65
CA LYS A 112 13.99 -34.69 -23.89
C LYS A 112 14.17 -34.82 -25.40
N LYS A 113 15.40 -34.69 -25.88
CA LYS A 113 15.84 -35.42 -27.08
C LYS A 113 17.06 -36.25 -26.71
N ASP A 114 16.77 -37.53 -26.50
CA ASP A 114 17.72 -38.62 -26.63
C ASP A 114 18.26 -38.61 -28.06
N ASP A 115 19.58 -38.53 -28.24
CA ASP A 115 20.23 -39.00 -29.46
C ASP A 115 21.47 -39.80 -29.07
N LYS A 116 21.25 -41.11 -28.94
CA LYS A 116 22.24 -42.16 -29.16
C LYS A 116 21.93 -42.79 -30.51
N ASN A 117 22.76 -42.52 -31.52
CA ASN A 117 23.52 -43.53 -32.28
C ASN A 117 24.33 -42.85 -33.39
#